data_AF-A0A2W1AIK8-F1
#
_entry.id   AF-A0A2W1AIK8-F1
#
_cell.length_a   1.000
_cell.length_b   1.000
_cell.length_c   1.000
_cell.angle_alpha   90.00
_cell.angle_beta   90.00
_cell.angle_gamma   90.00
#
_symmetry.space_group_name_H-M   'P 1'
#
loop_
_entity.id
_entity.type
_entity.pdbx_description
1 polymer ?
#
loop_
_entity_poly.entity_id
_entity_poly.type
_entity_poly.pdbx_seq_one_letter_code
_entity_poly.pdbx_strand_id
1 'polypeptide(L)' 'MSDYTDKKNTLLNELTDKANRLWGSKRAENASANIIEAAEHICKVNEASIGDFESPLFHPPIRNH' A
#
# COMPACT_ATOMS: atom_id res chain seq x y z
N MET A 1 1.93 -20.14 -2.14
CA MET A 1 1.06 -19.08 -1.61
C MET A 1 1.51 -18.52 -0.25
N SER A 2 2.50 -19.10 0.46
CA SER A 2 3.02 -18.48 1.70
C SER A 2 3.88 -17.24 1.43
N ASP A 3 4.74 -17.28 0.40
CA ASP A 3 5.68 -16.19 0.08
C ASP A 3 5.03 -14.81 -0.10
N TYR A 4 3.87 -14.72 -0.77
CA TYR A 4 3.16 -13.45 -0.95
C TYR A 4 2.68 -12.88 0.39
N THR A 5 2.10 -13.73 1.24
CA THR A 5 1.59 -13.33 2.54
C THR A 5 2.73 -12.91 3.48
N ASP A 6 3.85 -13.64 3.44
CA ASP A 6 5.02 -13.35 4.27
C ASP A 6 5.71 -12.05 3.84
N LYS A 7 5.86 -11.81 2.53
CA LYS A 7 6.36 -10.54 2.00
C LYS A 7 5.42 -9.37 2.33
N LYS A 8 4.11 -9.56 2.19
CA LYS A 8 3.13 -8.52 2.51
C LYS A 8 3.20 -8.14 3.99
N ASN A 9 3.24 -9.12 4.88
CA ASN A 9 3.31 -8.87 6.32
C ASN A 9 4.61 -8.17 6.71
N THR A 10 5.73 -8.55 6.07
CA THR A 10 7.02 -7.88 6.27
C THR A 10 6.93 -6.41 5.86
N LEU A 11 6.41 -6.14 4.66
CA LEU A 11 6.26 -4.79 4.13
C LEU A 11 5.28 -3.95 4.97
N LEU A 12 4.19 -4.56 5.44
CA LEU A 12 3.22 -3.92 6.32
C LEU A 12 3.88 -3.45 7.63
N ASN A 13 4.72 -4.29 8.23
CA ASN A 13 5.45 -3.94 9.44
C ASN A 13 6.44 -2.79 9.19
N GLU A 14 7.21 -2.84 8.10
CA GLU A 14 8.16 -1.78 7.74
C GLU A 14 7.48 -0.42 7.50
N LEU A 15 6.35 -0.42 6.77
CA LEU A 15 5.57 0.79 6.50
C LEU A 15 4.95 1.34 7.78
N THR A 16 4.44 0.46 8.65
CA THR A 16 3.88 0.84 9.94
C THR A 16 4.94 1.46 10.85
N ASP A 17 6.12 0.85 10.96
CA ASP A 17 7.24 1.38 11.75
C ASP A 17 7.72 2.73 11.23
N LYS A 18 7.81 2.89 9.91
CA LYS A 18 8.17 4.16 9.29
C LYS A 18 7.11 5.25 9.55
N ALA A 19 5.83 4.90 9.45
CA ALA A 19 4.72 5.81 9.77
C ALA A 19 4.73 6.22 11.25
N ASN A 20 4.97 5.26 12.16
CA ASN A 20 5.11 5.53 13.59
C ASN A 20 6.25 6.52 13.88
N ARG A 21 7.42 6.33 13.23
CA ARG A 21 8.59 7.21 13.41
C ARG A 21 8.38 8.62 12.85
N LEU A 22 7.68 8.76 11.72
CA LEU A 22 7.53 10.05 11.03
C LEU A 22 6.31 10.84 11.50
N TRP A 23 5.21 10.16 11.80
CA TRP A 23 3.92 10.81 12.07
C TRP A 23 3.46 10.62 13.51
N GLY A 24 4.11 9.74 14.27
CA GLY A 24 3.66 9.33 15.60
C GLY A 24 2.54 8.29 15.56
N SER A 25 2.42 7.53 16.65
CA SER A 25 1.55 6.35 16.74
C SER A 25 0.08 6.62 16.42
N LYS A 26 -0.48 7.70 16.95
CA LYS A 26 -1.88 8.08 16.72
C LYS A 26 -2.20 8.33 15.24
N ARG A 27 -1.27 8.96 14.51
CA ARG A 27 -1.45 9.26 13.08
C ARG A 27 -1.20 8.04 12.21
N ALA A 28 -0.25 7.18 12.59
CA ALA A 28 -0.01 5.91 11.93
C ALA A 28 -1.22 4.96 12.07
N GLU A 29 -1.83 4.88 13.25
CA GLU A 29 -3.04 4.10 13.52
C GLU A 29 -4.22 4.56 12.64
N ASN A 30 -4.46 5.88 12.57
CA ASN A 30 -5.49 6.46 11.69
C ASN A 30 -5.23 6.20 10.20
N ALA A 31 -3.97 5.99 9.80
CA ALA A 31 -3.57 5.72 8.43
C ALA A 31 -3.42 4.22 8.12
N SER A 32 -3.78 3.33 9.05
CA SER A 32 -3.57 1.88 8.95
C SER A 32 -4.17 1.27 7.67
N ALA A 33 -5.39 1.68 7.29
CA ALA A 33 -6.02 1.23 6.05
C ALA A 33 -5.18 1.57 4.80
N ASN A 34 -4.65 2.80 4.73
CA ASN A 34 -3.80 3.25 3.62
C ASN A 34 -2.46 2.50 3.59
N ILE A 35 -1.91 2.18 4.78
CA ILE A 35 -0.67 1.42 4.90
C ILE A 35 -0.86 -0.03 4.40
N ILE A 36 -2.00 -0.64 4.73
CA ILE A 36 -2.38 -1.98 4.23
C ILE A 36 -2.54 -1.97 2.71
N GLU A 37 -3.28 -1.00 2.17
CA GLU A 37 -3.49 -0.88 0.73
C GLU A 37 -2.16 -0.67 -0.02
N ALA A 38 -1.27 0.17 0.52
CA ALA A 38 0.07 0.37 -0.04
C ALA A 38 0.90 -0.91 -0.03
N ALA A 39 0.88 -1.68 1.06
CA ALA A 39 1.60 -2.95 1.14
C ALA A 39 1.08 -3.96 0.11
N GLU A 40 -0.25 -4.06 -0.03
CA GLU A 40 -0.89 -4.92 -1.03
C GLU A 40 -0.54 -4.50 -2.46
N HIS A 41 -0.56 -3.19 -2.73
CA HIS A 41 -0.25 -2.67 -4.04
C HIS A 41 1.20 -2.93 -4.44
N ILE A 42 2.16 -2.66 -3.54
CA ILE A 42 3.58 -2.91 -3.80
C ILE A 42 3.86 -4.40 -4.02
N CYS A 43 3.25 -5.29 -3.22
CA CYS A 43 3.39 -6.73 -3.44
C CYS A 43 2.78 -7.18 -4.77
N LYS A 44 1.60 -6.67 -5.14
CA LYS A 44 0.99 -6.95 -6.45
C LYS A 44 1.85 -6.44 -7.60
N VAL A 45 2.33 -5.20 -7.57
CA VAL A 45 3.13 -4.62 -8.66
C VAL A 45 4.50 -5.28 -8.80
N ASN A 46 5.17 -5.63 -7.69
CA ASN A 46 6.47 -6.29 -7.76
C ASN A 46 6.38 -7.76 -8.21
N GLU A 47 5.21 -8.40 -8.09
CA GLU A 47 5.01 -9.79 -8.53
C GLU A 47 4.12 -9.93 -9.78
N ALA A 48 3.47 -8.85 -10.23
CA ALA A 48 2.66 -8.83 -11.44
C ALA A 48 3.49 -8.41 -12.65
N SER A 49 3.39 -9.19 -13.73
CA SER A 49 3.49 -8.59 -15.07
C SER A 49 2.36 -7.58 -15.17
N ILE A 50 2.69 -6.29 -15.13
CA ILE A 50 1.73 -5.21 -15.39
C ILE A 50 1.25 -5.39 -16.83
N GLY A 51 0.06 -5.95 -16.99
CA GLY A 51 -0.63 -6.00 -18.27
C GLY A 51 -1.46 -4.74 -18.45
N ASP A 52 -1.55 -4.25 -19.68
CA ASP A 52 -2.31 -3.04 -20.07
C ASP A 52 -3.83 -3.10 -19.77
N PHE A 53 -4.31 -4.17 -19.13
CA PHE A 53 -5.72 -4.41 -18.81
C PHE A 53 -6.12 -3.99 -17.39
N GLU A 54 -5.17 -3.60 -16.53
CA GLU A 54 -5.49 -3.12 -15.19
C GLU A 54 -5.80 -1.62 -15.19
N SER A 55 -6.94 -1.24 -14.59
CA SER A 55 -7.32 0.17 -14.43
C SER A 55 -6.27 0.93 -13.61
N PRO A 56 -5.91 2.18 -14.00
CA PRO A 56 -4.93 2.97 -13.28
C PRO A 56 -5.39 3.22 -11.83
N LEU A 57 -4.51 2.92 -10.87
CA LEU A 57 -4.81 3.02 -9.43
C LEU A 57 -5.01 4.46 -8.94
N PHE A 58 -4.58 5.44 -9.72
CA PHE A 58 -4.76 6.84 -9.40
C PHE A 58 -5.77 7.45 -10.37
N HIS A 59 -6.97 7.73 -9.87
CA HIS A 59 -7.92 8.55 -10.58
C HIS A 59 -7.49 10.01 -10.45
N PRO A 60 -7.30 10.75 -11.56
CA PRO A 60 -7.08 12.19 -11.45
C PRO A 60 -8.29 12.83 -10.77
N PRO A 61 -8.10 13.88 -9.95
CA PRO A 61 -9.20 14.56 -9.31
C PRO A 61 -10.17 15.05 -10.39
N ILE A 62 -11.44 14.64 -10.27
CA ILE A 62 -12.52 15.06 -11.16
C ILE A 62 -12.65 16.58 -11.01
N ARG A 63 -12.19 17.33 -12.01
CA ARG A 63 -12.49 18.75 -12.11
C ARG A 63 -13.95 18.88 -12.50
N ASN A 64 -14.83 19.12 -11.53
CA ASN A 64 -16.17 19.61 -11.83
C ASN A 64 -16.02 21.00 -12.47
N HIS A 65 -16.45 21.10 -13.72
CA HIS A 65 -16.60 22.35 -14.46
C HIS A 65 -18.04 22.86 -14.34
#